data_AF-A0A369JGM5-F1
#
_entry.id   AF-A0A369JGM5-F1
#
_cell.length_a   1.000
_cell.length_b   1.000
_cell.length_c   1.000
_cell.angle_alpha   90.00
_cell.angle_beta   90.00
_cell.angle_gamma   90.00
#
_symmetry.space_group_name_H-M   'P 1'
#
loop_
_entity.id
_entity.type
_entity.pdbx_description
1 polymer ?
#
loop_
_entity_poly.entity_id
_entity_poly.type
_entity_poly.pdbx_seq_one_letter_code
_entity_poly.pdbx_strand_id
1 'polypeptide(L)'
;MAPTEHAKDPERVAAGLKASIKNPNVSPEAKAHAQQELDKLLKEQGSHHHAVPSTSPQGSNRVLGGYKATLHNEHTSEEAKKHAREILSAAGYTEREPDESEHTKRVLAGYKASLNNPRVSEEAKQHARDFLKQHEAYGERQSREILSAAGYHERVSDEAEHNKRVLAGYKAALINPNVSEEAKVHAREYLKEHGAL
;
A
#
# COMPACT_ATOMS: atom_id res chain seq x y z
N MET A 1 -5.52 -1.07 55.48
CA MET A 1 -5.14 -0.47 54.17
C MET A 1 -3.71 -0.89 53.89
N ALA A 2 -3.49 -1.77 52.92
CA ALA A 2 -2.15 -2.13 52.47
C ALA A 2 -1.70 -1.14 51.39
N PRO A 3 -0.45 -0.62 51.41
CA PRO A 3 0.04 0.27 50.37
C PRO A 3 0.27 -0.51 49.07
N THR A 4 -0.26 -0.02 47.95
CA THR A 4 0.00 -0.55 46.62
C THR A 4 1.41 -0.14 46.19
N GLU A 5 2.36 -1.09 46.18
CA GLU A 5 3.68 -0.89 45.58
C GLU A 5 3.52 -0.65 44.06
N HIS A 6 3.65 0.60 43.64
CA HIS A 6 3.80 0.93 42.23
C HIS A 6 5.25 0.67 41.82
N ALA A 7 5.50 -0.52 41.28
CA ALA A 7 6.76 -0.83 40.58
C ALA A 7 6.94 0.19 39.45
N LYS A 8 7.95 1.06 39.58
CA LYS A 8 8.24 2.09 38.59
C LYS A 8 8.81 1.44 37.35
N ASP A 9 8.30 1.83 36.18
CA ASP A 9 8.83 1.41 34.89
C ASP A 9 10.30 1.83 34.77
N PRO A 10 11.25 0.88 34.66
CA PRO A 10 12.67 1.17 34.65
C PRO A 10 13.09 2.03 33.45
N GLU A 11 12.38 1.98 32.32
CA GLU A 11 12.66 2.84 31.17
C GLU A 11 12.36 4.30 31.48
N ARG A 12 11.26 4.56 32.21
CA ARG A 12 10.89 5.91 32.65
C ARG A 12 11.84 6.45 33.71
N VAL A 13 12.32 5.59 34.61
CA VAL A 13 13.33 5.96 35.61
C VAL A 13 14.63 6.35 34.91
N ALA A 14 15.11 5.55 33.95
CA ALA A 14 16.30 5.86 33.17
C ALA A 14 16.18 7.16 32.36
N ALA A 15 15.00 7.43 31.78
CA ALA A 15 14.74 8.70 31.09
C ALA A 15 14.81 9.91 32.04
N GLY A 16 14.25 9.79 33.23
CA GLY A 16 14.32 10.82 34.28
C GLY A 16 15.75 11.11 34.72
N LEU A 17 16.56 10.07 34.95
CA LEU A 17 17.98 10.22 35.31
C LEU A 17 18.78 10.91 34.19
N LYS A 18 18.56 10.54 32.92
CA LYS A 18 19.17 11.22 31.76
C LYS A 18 18.79 12.70 31.70
N ALA A 19 17.54 13.05 32.00
CA ALA A 19 17.10 14.43 32.05
C ALA A 19 17.81 15.21 33.17
N SER A 20 17.95 14.63 34.36
CA SER A 20 18.67 15.24 35.49
C SER A 20 20.14 15.52 35.17
N ILE A 21 20.81 14.61 34.47
CA ILE A 21 22.21 14.80 34.03
C ILE A 21 22.35 16.01 33.10
N LYS A 22 21.41 16.18 32.16
CA LYS A 22 21.42 17.29 31.18
C LYS A 22 20.93 18.62 31.74
N ASN A 23 20.23 18.62 32.86
CA ASN A 23 19.66 19.83 33.43
C ASN A 23 20.77 20.75 34.01
N PRO A 24 20.91 22.01 33.55
CA PRO A 24 21.92 22.94 34.08
C PRO A 24 21.66 23.33 35.53
N ASN A 25 20.43 23.21 36.03
CA ASN A 25 20.03 23.60 37.38
C ASN A 25 20.24 22.51 38.44
N VAL A 26 20.81 21.36 38.05
CA VAL A 26 21.08 20.24 38.96
C VAL A 26 22.54 20.30 39.41
N SER A 27 22.78 20.05 40.70
CA SER A 27 24.12 20.07 41.28
C SER A 27 25.02 19.00 40.67
N PRO A 28 26.35 19.22 40.60
CA PRO A 28 27.28 18.25 40.04
C PRO A 28 27.27 16.90 40.79
N GLU A 29 27.09 16.93 42.12
CA GLU A 29 26.96 15.73 42.94
C GLU A 29 25.69 14.93 42.60
N ALA A 30 24.56 15.60 42.40
CA ALA A 30 23.31 14.95 41.99
C ALA A 30 23.39 14.38 40.57
N LYS A 31 24.16 15.00 39.66
CA LYS A 31 24.44 14.45 38.33
C LYS A 31 25.28 13.19 38.41
N ALA A 32 26.34 13.20 39.24
CA ALA A 32 27.18 12.02 39.45
C ALA A 32 26.38 10.85 40.02
N HIS A 33 25.52 11.11 41.01
CA HIS A 33 24.61 10.11 41.56
C HIS A 33 23.63 9.57 40.52
N ALA A 34 23.00 10.47 39.73
CA ALA A 34 22.07 10.07 38.68
C ALA A 34 22.75 9.19 37.61
N GLN A 35 24.03 9.44 37.34
CA GLN A 35 24.82 8.67 36.39
C GLN A 35 25.18 7.28 36.93
N GLN A 36 25.53 7.17 38.21
CA GLN A 36 25.77 5.89 38.86
C GLN A 36 24.51 5.02 38.93
N GLU A 37 23.35 5.59 39.24
CA GLU A 37 22.08 4.85 39.23
C GLU A 37 21.68 4.42 37.81
N LEU A 38 21.92 5.28 36.82
CA LEU A 38 21.67 4.94 35.42
C LEU A 38 22.55 3.77 34.98
N ASP A 39 23.84 3.77 35.35
CA ASP A 39 24.77 2.67 35.07
C ASP A 39 24.37 1.37 35.78
N LYS A 40 23.86 1.47 37.01
CA LYS A 40 23.35 0.32 37.76
C LYS A 40 22.11 -0.28 37.08
N LEU A 41 21.15 0.56 36.69
CA LEU A 41 19.96 0.13 35.94
C LEU A 41 20.34 -0.50 34.59
N LEU A 42 21.31 0.08 33.88
CA LEU A 42 21.84 -0.46 32.62
C LEU A 42 22.51 -1.83 32.79
N LYS A 43 23.22 -2.05 33.91
CA LYS A 43 23.83 -3.34 34.24
C LYS A 43 22.79 -4.38 34.65
N GLU A 44 21.79 -3.98 35.45
CA GLU A 44 20.71 -4.86 35.92
C GLU A 44 19.74 -5.28 34.80
N GLN A 45 19.52 -4.40 33.82
CA GLN A 45 18.69 -4.72 32.65
C GLN A 45 19.37 -5.57 31.57
N GLY A 46 20.62 -6.01 31.78
CA GLY A 46 21.31 -6.93 30.88
C GLY A 46 21.49 -6.38 29.46
N SER A 47 22.62 -5.70 29.21
CA SER A 47 23.33 -5.73 27.91
C SER A 47 22.47 -5.65 26.62
N HIS A 48 21.54 -4.69 26.51
CA HIS A 48 20.84 -4.43 25.24
C HIS A 48 20.82 -2.95 24.84
N HIS A 49 21.89 -2.20 25.14
CA HIS A 49 22.07 -0.84 24.62
C HIS A 49 23.35 -0.65 23.78
N HIS A 50 23.81 -1.71 23.11
CA HIS A 50 24.58 -1.56 21.87
C HIS A 50 23.60 -1.72 20.70
N ALA A 51 23.07 -0.61 20.17
CA ALA A 51 22.48 -0.53 18.83
C ALA A 51 21.69 -1.77 18.37
N VAL A 52 20.85 -2.36 19.23
CA VAL A 52 20.08 -3.55 18.85
C VAL A 52 18.83 -3.06 18.14
N PRO A 53 18.57 -3.49 16.89
CA PRO A 53 17.32 -3.18 16.22
C PRO A 53 16.20 -3.68 17.12
N SER A 54 15.28 -2.79 17.49
CA SER A 54 14.04 -3.16 18.17
C SER A 54 13.43 -4.36 17.45
N THR A 55 13.33 -5.49 18.14
CA THR A 55 12.84 -6.78 17.61
C THR A 55 11.36 -6.75 17.25
N SER A 56 10.71 -5.58 17.32
CA SER A 56 9.38 -5.36 16.77
C SER A 56 9.49 -4.97 15.28
N PRO A 57 8.72 -5.61 14.38
CA PRO A 57 8.63 -5.23 12.97
C PRO A 57 8.34 -3.72 12.78
N GLN A 58 7.63 -3.12 13.73
CA GLN A 58 7.26 -1.71 13.75
C GLN A 58 8.45 -0.78 14.02
N GLY A 59 9.36 -1.16 14.93
CA GLY A 59 10.54 -0.36 15.23
C GLY A 59 11.59 -0.43 14.11
N SER A 60 11.72 -1.60 13.47
CA SER A 60 12.52 -1.74 12.23
C SER A 60 12.01 -0.84 11.10
N ASN A 61 10.69 -0.84 10.84
CA ASN A 61 10.09 0.04 9.82
C ASN A 61 10.27 1.53 10.10
N ARG A 62 10.20 1.96 11.37
CA ARG A 62 10.43 3.37 11.74
C ARG A 62 11.88 3.79 11.49
N VAL A 63 12.84 2.93 11.83
CA VAL A 63 14.27 3.18 11.61
C VAL A 63 14.58 3.26 10.11
N LEU A 64 14.10 2.30 9.32
CA LEU A 64 14.26 2.29 7.87
C LEU A 64 13.58 3.51 7.21
N GLY A 65 12.40 3.92 7.71
CA GLY A 65 11.75 5.16 7.30
C GLY A 65 12.60 6.41 7.56
N GLY A 66 13.30 6.45 8.70
CA GLY A 66 14.26 7.50 9.02
C GLY A 66 15.43 7.55 8.03
N TYR A 67 16.02 6.42 7.71
CA TYR A 67 17.08 6.35 6.68
C TYR A 67 16.57 6.79 5.31
N LYS A 68 15.33 6.44 4.95
CA LYS A 68 14.73 6.93 3.70
C LYS A 68 14.56 8.46 3.70
N ALA A 69 14.16 9.04 4.83
CA ALA A 69 14.08 10.49 4.97
C ALA A 69 15.45 11.16 4.84
N THR A 70 16.53 10.54 5.34
CA THR A 70 17.88 11.09 5.16
C THR A 70 18.30 11.14 3.70
N LEU A 71 17.88 10.21 2.84
CA LEU A 71 18.20 10.26 1.40
C LEU A 71 17.58 11.46 0.68
N HIS A 72 16.37 11.86 1.07
CA HIS A 72 15.64 12.95 0.43
C HIS A 72 15.89 14.32 1.08
N ASN A 73 16.55 14.38 2.23
CA ASN A 73 16.84 15.64 2.90
C ASN A 73 18.07 16.32 2.28
N GLU A 74 17.86 17.46 1.64
CA GLU A 74 18.92 18.28 1.02
C GLU A 74 19.99 18.74 2.00
N HIS A 75 19.65 18.89 3.29
CA HIS A 75 20.55 19.35 4.35
C HIS A 75 21.39 18.25 5.00
N THR A 76 21.30 17.01 4.50
CA THR A 76 22.12 15.89 5.01
C THR A 76 23.42 15.75 4.22
N SER A 77 24.49 15.35 4.90
CA SER A 77 25.78 15.10 4.24
C SER A 77 25.72 13.88 3.33
N GLU A 78 26.55 13.89 2.29
CA GLU A 78 26.65 12.76 1.35
C GLU A 78 27.12 11.46 2.04
N GLU A 79 27.95 11.58 3.07
CA GLU A 79 28.38 10.45 3.91
C GLU A 79 27.19 9.82 4.65
N ALA A 80 26.31 10.64 5.22
CA ALA A 80 25.10 10.17 5.90
C ALA A 80 24.12 9.51 4.91
N LYS A 81 23.96 10.09 3.71
CA LYS A 81 23.14 9.49 2.63
C LYS A 81 23.70 8.16 2.17
N LYS A 82 25.02 8.03 2.03
CA LYS A 82 25.66 6.77 1.64
C LYS A 82 25.41 5.68 2.68
N HIS A 83 25.63 5.99 3.95
CA HIS A 83 25.34 5.06 5.04
C HIS A 83 23.85 4.66 5.07
N ALA A 84 22.94 5.61 4.86
CA ALA A 84 21.52 5.32 4.77
C ALA A 84 21.17 4.36 3.62
N ARG A 85 21.79 4.50 2.44
CA ARG A 85 21.62 3.55 1.31
C ARG A 85 22.12 2.15 1.67
N GLU A 86 23.27 2.04 2.32
CA GLU A 86 23.84 0.76 2.75
C GLU A 86 22.88 0.03 3.71
N ILE A 87 22.34 0.73 4.71
CA ILE A 87 21.37 0.16 5.66
C ILE A 87 20.07 -0.27 4.96
N LEU A 88 19.53 0.57 4.08
CA LEU A 88 18.30 0.25 3.35
C LEU A 88 18.49 -0.95 2.42
N SER A 89 19.61 -1.01 1.70
CA SER A 89 19.96 -2.13 0.81
C SER A 89 20.11 -3.44 1.59
N ALA A 90 20.80 -3.41 2.74
CA ALA A 90 20.95 -4.56 3.62
C ALA A 90 19.60 -5.07 4.17
N ALA A 91 18.62 -4.16 4.35
CA ALA A 91 17.26 -4.49 4.74
C ALA A 91 16.37 -4.97 3.57
N GLY A 92 16.92 -5.14 2.37
CA GLY A 92 16.18 -5.55 1.17
C GLY A 92 15.38 -4.42 0.52
N TYR A 93 15.56 -3.17 0.96
CA TYR A 93 15.01 -2.00 0.27
C TYR A 93 16.00 -1.56 -0.80
N THR A 94 15.92 -2.18 -1.97
CA THR A 94 16.49 -1.59 -3.18
C THR A 94 15.68 -0.36 -3.53
N GLU A 95 16.36 0.77 -3.73
CA GLU A 95 15.81 2.01 -4.25
C GLU A 95 15.25 1.72 -5.64
N ARG A 96 13.98 1.31 -5.71
CA ARG A 96 13.26 1.22 -6.96
C ARG A 96 13.01 2.65 -7.38
N GLU A 97 13.90 3.15 -8.25
CA GLU A 97 13.70 4.35 -9.03
C GLU A 97 12.22 4.39 -9.44
N PRO A 98 11.49 5.47 -9.12
CA PRO A 98 10.11 5.60 -9.54
C PRO A 98 10.10 5.59 -11.05
N ASP A 99 9.85 4.41 -11.62
CA ASP A 99 9.65 4.23 -13.05
C ASP A 99 8.60 5.24 -13.47
N GLU A 100 8.95 6.16 -14.38
CA GLU A 100 8.02 7.18 -14.88
C GLU A 100 6.73 6.52 -15.38
N SER A 101 6.83 5.29 -15.90
CA SER A 101 5.69 4.46 -16.28
C SER A 101 4.76 4.16 -15.09
N GLU A 102 5.29 3.83 -13.91
CA GLU A 102 4.51 3.59 -12.70
C GLU A 102 3.84 4.86 -12.18
N HIS A 103 4.53 6.00 -12.26
CA HIS A 103 3.92 7.28 -11.90
C HIS A 103 2.73 7.59 -12.82
N THR A 104 2.92 7.51 -14.13
CA THR A 104 1.85 7.73 -15.11
C THR A 104 0.69 6.77 -14.90
N LYS A 105 0.94 5.48 -14.67
CA LYS A 105 -0.11 4.49 -14.36
C LYS A 105 -0.94 4.88 -13.15
N ARG A 106 -0.30 5.31 -12.06
CA ARG A 106 -1.00 5.74 -10.82
C ARG A 106 -1.83 6.99 -11.04
N VAL A 107 -1.31 7.96 -11.80
CA VAL A 107 -2.05 9.18 -12.16
C VAL A 107 -3.31 8.83 -12.97
N LEU A 108 -3.17 7.99 -14.00
CA LEU A 108 -4.30 7.53 -14.81
C LEU A 108 -5.33 6.75 -13.98
N ALA A 109 -4.88 5.87 -13.09
CA ALA A 109 -5.76 5.15 -12.18
C ALA A 109 -6.55 6.10 -11.25
N GLY A 110 -5.91 7.16 -10.76
CA GLY A 110 -6.55 8.21 -9.96
C GLY A 110 -7.67 8.93 -10.73
N TYR A 111 -7.40 9.35 -11.97
CA TYR A 111 -8.42 9.98 -12.80
C TYR A 111 -9.59 9.03 -13.13
N LYS A 112 -9.32 7.74 -13.37
CA LYS A 112 -10.37 6.72 -13.55
C LYS A 112 -11.24 6.52 -12.30
N ALA A 113 -10.62 6.56 -11.13
CA ALA A 113 -11.35 6.49 -9.86
C ALA A 113 -12.25 7.71 -9.66
N SER A 114 -11.77 8.91 -10.00
CA SER A 114 -12.55 10.16 -9.91
C SER A 114 -13.84 10.13 -10.72
N LEU A 115 -13.87 9.45 -11.87
CA LEU A 115 -15.09 9.30 -12.70
C LEU A 115 -16.21 8.54 -12.00
N ASN A 116 -15.86 7.59 -11.13
CA ASN A 116 -16.82 6.72 -10.43
C ASN A 116 -17.13 7.21 -9.02
N ASN A 117 -16.41 8.23 -8.52
CA ASN A 117 -16.61 8.74 -7.18
C ASN A 117 -17.83 9.70 -7.14
N PRO A 118 -18.90 9.38 -6.39
CA PRO A 118 -20.09 10.24 -6.31
C PRO A 118 -19.82 11.59 -5.62
N ARG A 119 -18.70 11.74 -4.91
CA ARG A 119 -18.29 12.98 -4.23
C ARG A 119 -17.53 13.96 -5.13
N VAL A 120 -17.23 13.57 -6.36
CA VAL A 120 -16.50 14.41 -7.33
C VAL A 120 -17.52 15.16 -8.18
N SER A 121 -17.29 16.46 -8.42
CA SER A 121 -18.18 17.30 -9.23
C SER A 121 -18.14 16.89 -10.71
N GLU A 122 -19.18 17.25 -11.47
CA GLU A 122 -19.25 16.91 -12.89
C GLU A 122 -18.16 17.62 -13.71
N GLU A 123 -17.78 18.84 -13.35
CA GLU A 123 -16.67 19.58 -13.99
C GLU A 123 -15.33 18.87 -13.78
N ALA A 124 -15.08 18.37 -12.56
CA ALA A 124 -13.88 17.61 -12.25
C ALA A 124 -13.85 16.25 -12.96
N LYS A 125 -15.02 15.59 -13.12
CA LYS A 125 -15.13 14.37 -13.94
C LYS A 125 -14.89 14.65 -15.42
N GLN A 126 -15.37 15.79 -15.93
CA GLN A 126 -15.13 16.16 -17.32
C GLN A 126 -13.64 16.39 -17.58
N HIS A 127 -12.96 17.13 -16.70
CA HIS A 127 -11.51 17.27 -16.76
C HIS A 127 -10.78 15.92 -16.67
N ALA A 128 -11.25 15.01 -15.81
CA ALA A 128 -10.69 13.67 -15.73
C ALA A 128 -10.85 12.87 -17.04
N ARG A 129 -11.98 13.02 -17.74
CA ARG A 129 -12.19 12.41 -19.07
C ARG A 129 -11.23 12.98 -20.11
N ASP A 130 -11.07 14.30 -20.13
CA ASP A 130 -10.21 14.97 -21.12
C ASP A 130 -8.73 14.60 -20.89
N PHE A 131 -8.29 14.56 -19.63
CA PHE A 131 -6.94 14.10 -19.27
C PHE A 131 -6.71 12.63 -19.66
N LEU A 132 -7.67 11.75 -19.35
CA LEU A 132 -7.60 10.35 -19.75
C LEU A 132 -7.57 10.20 -21.26
N LYS A 133 -8.37 10.95 -22.02
CA LYS A 133 -8.36 10.87 -23.49
C LYS A 133 -7.01 11.27 -24.10
N GLN A 134 -6.37 12.31 -23.56
CA GLN A 134 -5.05 12.75 -24.02
C GLN A 134 -3.94 11.74 -23.70
N HIS A 135 -4.02 11.08 -22.54
CA HIS A 135 -2.99 10.14 -22.09
C HIS A 135 -3.27 8.66 -22.42
N GLU A 136 -4.52 8.25 -22.66
CA GLU A 136 -4.91 6.90 -23.10
C GLU A 136 -4.59 6.67 -24.58
N ALA A 137 -4.56 7.72 -25.41
CA ALA A 137 -4.07 7.63 -26.79
C ALA A 137 -2.60 7.13 -26.89
N TYR A 138 -1.82 7.28 -25.81
CA TYR A 138 -0.48 6.69 -25.68
C TYR A 138 -0.49 5.25 -25.15
N GLY A 139 -1.53 4.85 -24.40
CA GLY A 139 -1.63 3.54 -23.76
C GLY A 139 -2.43 2.49 -24.54
N GLU A 140 -3.24 2.91 -25.53
CA GLU A 140 -4.23 2.07 -26.22
C GLU A 140 -3.67 0.80 -26.87
N ARG A 141 -2.38 0.79 -27.28
CA ARG A 141 -1.75 -0.42 -27.83
C ARG A 141 -1.40 -1.45 -26.76
N GLN A 142 -0.83 -1.02 -25.64
CA GLN A 142 -0.36 -1.96 -24.61
C GLN A 142 -1.46 -2.31 -23.59
N SER A 143 -2.38 -1.39 -23.31
CA SER A 143 -3.46 -1.63 -22.35
C SER A 143 -4.52 -2.58 -22.91
N ARG A 144 -4.91 -2.47 -24.19
CA ARG A 144 -5.82 -3.44 -24.82
C ARG A 144 -5.26 -4.85 -24.85
N GLU A 145 -3.97 -5.01 -25.13
CA GLU A 145 -3.32 -6.31 -25.21
C GLU A 145 -3.19 -6.96 -23.82
N ILE A 146 -2.83 -6.18 -22.79
CA ILE A 146 -2.76 -6.66 -21.40
C ILE A 146 -4.16 -6.90 -20.81
N LEU A 147 -5.16 -6.06 -21.10
CA LEU A 147 -6.55 -6.24 -20.64
C LEU A 147 -7.22 -7.45 -21.33
N SER A 148 -6.91 -7.69 -22.60
CA SER A 148 -7.28 -8.91 -23.34
C SER A 148 -6.62 -10.16 -22.72
N ALA A 149 -5.32 -10.10 -22.44
CA ALA A 149 -4.59 -11.22 -21.83
C ALA A 149 -4.99 -11.49 -20.37
N ALA A 150 -5.43 -10.46 -19.63
CA ALA A 150 -5.86 -10.55 -18.24
C ALA A 150 -7.38 -10.81 -18.09
N GLY A 151 -8.12 -10.97 -19.19
CA GLY A 151 -9.56 -11.29 -19.15
C GLY A 151 -10.46 -10.16 -18.64
N TYR A 152 -9.96 -8.93 -18.57
CA TYR A 152 -10.79 -7.75 -18.29
C TYR A 152 -11.52 -7.36 -19.57
N HIS A 153 -12.68 -7.98 -19.79
CA HIS A 153 -13.61 -7.52 -20.83
C HIS A 153 -14.07 -6.11 -20.44
N GLU A 154 -13.75 -5.13 -21.28
CA GLU A 154 -14.35 -3.81 -21.27
C GLU A 154 -15.86 -4.00 -21.15
N ARG A 155 -16.54 -3.30 -20.22
CA ARG A 155 -18.00 -3.37 -20.06
C ARG A 155 -18.67 -2.83 -21.32
N VAL A 156 -18.71 -3.67 -22.35
CA VAL A 156 -19.70 -3.62 -23.42
C VAL A 156 -21.04 -3.71 -22.72
N SER A 157 -22.00 -2.87 -23.09
CA SER A 157 -23.26 -2.68 -22.36
C SER A 157 -23.79 -3.99 -21.77
N ASP A 158 -24.22 -3.97 -20.51
CA ASP A 158 -24.68 -5.17 -19.79
C ASP A 158 -25.69 -6.00 -20.62
N GLU A 159 -26.43 -5.34 -21.52
CA GLU A 159 -27.35 -5.92 -22.48
C GLU A 159 -26.69 -6.79 -23.57
N ALA A 160 -25.56 -6.37 -24.14
CA ALA A 160 -24.86 -7.16 -25.17
C ALA A 160 -24.24 -8.44 -24.59
N GLU A 161 -23.66 -8.37 -23.39
CA GLU A 161 -23.17 -9.56 -22.69
C GLU A 161 -24.30 -10.47 -22.22
N HIS A 162 -25.37 -9.88 -21.68
CA HIS A 162 -26.57 -10.62 -21.30
C HIS A 162 -27.12 -11.40 -22.50
N ASN A 163 -27.28 -10.73 -23.64
CA ASN A 163 -27.76 -11.36 -24.87
C ASN A 163 -26.81 -12.48 -25.34
N LYS A 164 -25.49 -12.29 -25.28
CA LYS A 164 -24.53 -13.36 -25.61
C LYS A 164 -24.69 -14.58 -24.70
N ARG A 165 -24.87 -14.38 -23.39
CA ARG A 165 -25.06 -15.48 -22.43
C ARG A 165 -26.41 -16.19 -22.62
N VAL A 166 -27.47 -15.43 -22.91
CA VAL A 166 -28.80 -15.96 -23.24
C VAL A 166 -28.75 -16.82 -24.50
N LEU A 167 -28.13 -16.34 -25.57
CA LEU A 167 -27.95 -17.09 -26.82
C LEU A 167 -27.09 -18.35 -26.60
N ALA A 168 -26.04 -18.27 -25.78
CA ALA A 168 -25.24 -19.45 -25.43
C ALA A 168 -26.06 -20.49 -24.66
N GLY A 169 -26.94 -20.07 -23.74
CA GLY A 169 -27.85 -20.95 -23.01
C GLY A 169 -28.82 -21.68 -23.94
N TYR A 170 -29.44 -20.97 -24.89
CA TYR A 170 -30.31 -21.59 -25.88
C TYR A 170 -29.56 -22.56 -26.81
N LYS A 171 -28.32 -22.26 -27.20
CA LYS A 171 -27.47 -23.21 -27.94
C LYS A 171 -27.17 -24.48 -27.14
N ALA A 172 -26.88 -24.33 -25.85
CA ALA A 172 -26.66 -25.47 -24.95
C ALA A 172 -27.93 -26.33 -24.78
N ALA A 173 -29.11 -25.70 -24.73
CA ALA A 173 -30.40 -26.40 -24.63
C ALA A 173 -30.65 -27.33 -25.83
N LEU A 174 -30.18 -26.99 -27.03
CA LEU A 174 -30.31 -27.84 -28.23
C LEU A 174 -29.49 -29.12 -28.15
N ILE A 175 -28.37 -29.09 -27.44
CA ILE A 175 -27.42 -30.22 -27.32
C ILE A 175 -27.75 -31.08 -26.10
N ASN A 176 -28.41 -30.51 -25.09
CA ASN A 176 -28.69 -31.21 -23.83
C ASN A 176 -29.75 -32.33 -24.04
N PRO A 177 -29.39 -33.61 -23.77
CA PRO A 177 -30.31 -34.73 -23.93
C PRO A 177 -31.47 -34.72 -22.91
N ASN A 178 -31.35 -33.97 -21.81
CA ASN A 178 -32.35 -33.88 -20.75
C ASN A 178 -33.40 -32.78 -20.99
N VAL A 179 -33.31 -32.05 -22.11
CA VAL A 179 -34.26 -30.99 -22.49
C VAL A 179 -35.33 -31.58 -23.40
N SER A 180 -36.60 -31.21 -23.18
CA SER A 180 -37.72 -31.68 -24.01
C SER A 180 -37.62 -31.17 -25.45
N GLU A 181 -38.19 -31.92 -26.39
CA GLU A 181 -38.18 -31.53 -27.81
C GLU A 181 -38.92 -30.20 -28.05
N GLU A 182 -40.01 -29.95 -27.32
CA GLU A 182 -40.74 -28.67 -27.34
C GLU A 182 -39.84 -27.49 -26.94
N ALA A 183 -39.04 -27.65 -25.88
CA ALA A 183 -38.09 -26.62 -25.44
C ALA A 183 -36.94 -26.42 -26.43
N LYS A 184 -36.51 -27.48 -27.14
CA LYS A 184 -35.52 -27.37 -28.22
C LYS A 184 -36.07 -26.62 -29.43
N VAL A 185 -37.34 -26.83 -29.79
CA VAL A 185 -38.00 -26.07 -30.87
C VAL A 185 -38.03 -24.58 -30.52
N HIS A 186 -38.48 -24.23 -29.32
CA HIS A 186 -38.48 -22.85 -28.85
C HIS A 186 -37.08 -22.24 -28.82
N ALA A 187 -36.07 -22.98 -28.38
CA ALA A 187 -34.68 -22.55 -28.40
C ALA A 187 -34.17 -22.27 -29.83
N ARG A 188 -34.59 -23.05 -30.83
CA ARG A 188 -34.25 -22.79 -32.25
C ARG A 188 -34.91 -21.54 -32.79
N GLU A 189 -36.19 -21.33 -32.49
CA GLU A 189 -36.91 -20.14 -32.94
C GLU A 189 -36.26 -18.86 -32.37
N TYR A 190 -35.99 -18.85 -31.07
CA TYR A 190 -35.34 -17.73 -30.40
C TYR A 190 -33.95 -17.41 -30.99
N LEU A 191 -33.14 -18.43 -31.27
CA LEU A 191 -31.83 -18.27 -31.89
C LEU A 191 -31.92 -17.73 -33.34
N LYS A 192 -32.95 -18.10 -34.09
CA LYS A 192 -33.18 -17.62 -35.46
C LYS A 192 -33.61 -16.16 -35.49
N GLU A 193 -34.50 -15.76 -34.59
CA GLU A 193 -34.95 -14.36 -34.45
C GLU A 193 -33.79 -13.42 -34.09
N HIS A 194 -32.83 -13.90 -33.29
CA HIS A 194 -31.68 -13.11 -32.84
C HIS A 194 -30.43 -13.29 -33.74
N GLY A 195 -30.57 -13.91 -34.91
CA GLY A 195 -29.50 -14.06 -35.91
C GLY A 195 -28.31 -14.92 -35.45
N ALA A 196 -28.54 -15.84 -34.51
CA ALA A 196 -27.52 -16.69 -33.89
C ALA A 196 -27.51 -18.14 -34.42
N LEU A 197 -28.31 -18.41 -35.47
CA LEU A 197 -28.52 -19.69 -36.15
C LEU A 197 -28.28 -19.56 -37.65
#